data_AF-A0A255ZKZ9-F1
#
_entry.id   AF-A0A255ZKZ9-F1
#
_cell.length_a   1.000
_cell.length_b   1.000
_cell.length_c   1.000
_cell.angle_alpha   90.00
_cell.angle_beta   90.00
_cell.angle_gamma   90.00
#
_symmetry.space_group_name_H-M   'P 1'
#
loop_
_entity.id
_entity.type
_entity.pdbx_description
1 polymer ?
#
loop_
_entity_poly.entity_id
_entity_poly.type
_entity_poly.pdbx_seq_one_letter_code
_entity_poly.pdbx_strand_id
1 'polypeptide(L)' 'MTQAVVELLAKDLNHQGGVFCPSPVAGMQTWNTHPKVYLDVARTGEAKCPYCGTVYKLKDGEHFAAGH' A
#
# COMPACT_ATOMS: atom_id res chain seq x y z
N MET A 1 2.38 -18.74 8.26
CA MET A 1 1.56 -17.66 7.67
C MET A 1 2.42 -16.91 6.68
N THR A 2 2.28 -17.17 5.38
CA THR A 2 3.00 -16.42 4.34
C THR A 2 2.46 -14.99 4.31
N GLN A 3 3.30 -14.01 4.64
CA GLN A 3 2.94 -12.59 4.48
C GLN A 3 2.74 -12.34 2.98
N ALA A 4 1.56 -11.88 2.58
CA ALA A 4 1.31 -11.45 1.21
C ALA A 4 2.05 -10.13 0.98
N VAL A 5 2.87 -10.09 -0.07
CA VAL A 5 3.53 -8.87 -0.53
C VAL A 5 2.74 -8.35 -1.73
N VAL A 6 2.28 -7.11 -1.64
CA VAL A 6 1.57 -6.39 -2.70
C VAL A 6 2.52 -5.37 -3.29
N GLU A 7 2.91 -5.57 -4.54
CA GLU A 7 3.72 -4.61 -5.29
C GLU A 7 2.83 -3.45 -5.76
N LEU A 8 3.27 -2.23 -5.48
CA LEU A 8 2.60 -0.98 -5.83
C LEU A 8 3.38 -0.23 -6.90
N LEU A 9 2.64 0.39 -7.81
CA LEU A 9 3.15 1.40 -8.74
C LEU A 9 2.92 2.80 -8.15
N ALA A 10 3.63 3.81 -8.65
CA ALA A 10 3.47 5.20 -8.18
C ALA A 10 2.04 5.70 -8.42
N LYS A 11 1.37 5.21 -9.47
CA LYS A 11 -0.04 5.50 -9.77
C LYS A 11 -1.03 4.92 -8.75
N ASP A 12 -0.62 3.90 -7.99
CA ASP A 12 -1.46 3.27 -6.97
C ASP A 12 -1.40 4.03 -5.64
N LEU A 13 -0.45 4.95 -5.51
CA LEU A 13 -0.33 5.86 -4.38
C LEU A 13 -1.20 7.10 -4.56
N ASN A 14 -1.70 7.64 -3.46
CA ASN A 14 -2.35 8.94 -3.44
C ASN A 14 -1.33 10.08 -3.62
N HIS A 15 -1.79 11.33 -3.71
CA HIS A 15 -0.94 12.52 -3.86
C HIS A 15 0.05 12.73 -2.69
N GLN A 16 -0.10 12.00 -1.59
CA GLN A 16 0.76 12.02 -0.40
C GLN A 16 1.74 10.84 -0.37
N GLY A 17 1.73 9.97 -1.38
CA GLY A 17 2.60 8.80 -1.42
C GLY A 17 2.12 7.63 -0.55
N GLY A 18 0.85 7.65 -0.15
CA GLY A 18 0.23 6.61 0.66
C GLY A 18 -0.73 5.72 -0.10
N VAL A 19 -0.89 4.48 0.36
CA VAL A 19 -1.92 3.53 -0.09
C VAL A 19 -2.91 3.29 1.04
N PHE A 20 -4.13 2.86 0.72
CA PHE A 20 -5.06 2.40 1.75
C PHE A 20 -5.16 0.87 1.79
N CYS A 21 -5.49 0.33 2.96
CA CYS A 21 -5.78 -1.09 3.17
C CYS A 21 -7.06 -1.20 4.02
N PRO A 22 -8.04 -2.04 3.68
CA PRO A 22 -8.12 -2.94 2.51
C PRO A 22 -8.21 -2.20 1.18
N SER A 23 -7.54 -2.69 0.12
CA SER A 23 -7.56 -2.10 -1.23
C SER A 23 -7.80 -3.12 -2.34
N PRO A 24 -8.41 -2.70 -3.47
CA PRO A 24 -8.56 -3.53 -4.66
C PRO A 24 -7.22 -4.01 -5.25
N VAL A 25 -6.16 -3.19 -5.13
CA VAL A 25 -4.80 -3.56 -5.57
C VAL A 25 -4.27 -4.78 -4.81
N ALA A 26 -4.66 -4.95 -3.55
CA ALA A 26 -4.35 -6.14 -2.75
C ALA A 26 -5.36 -7.29 -2.96
N GLY A 27 -6.30 -7.16 -3.91
CA GLY A 27 -7.37 -8.14 -4.13
C GLY A 27 -8.39 -8.22 -2.98
N MET A 28 -8.45 -7.22 -2.10
CA MET A 28 -9.28 -7.25 -0.90
C MET A 28 -10.61 -6.53 -1.10
N GLN A 29 -11.65 -7.05 -0.45
CA GLN A 29 -12.94 -6.37 -0.34
C GLN A 29 -12.85 -5.27 0.71
N THR A 30 -13.22 -4.05 0.32
CA THR A 30 -13.05 -2.86 1.18
C THR A 30 -14.04 -2.79 2.36
N TRP A 31 -15.11 -3.59 2.32
CA TRP A 31 -16.25 -3.47 3.25
C TRP A 31 -16.29 -4.53 4.36
N ASN A 32 -15.58 -5.65 4.26
CA ASN A 32 -15.62 -6.74 5.27
C ASN A 32 -14.27 -7.28 5.74
N THR A 33 -13.16 -6.61 5.42
CA THR A 33 -11.83 -7.13 5.80
C THR A 33 -11.40 -6.61 7.18
N HIS A 34 -11.19 -5.30 7.31
CA HIS A 34 -10.83 -4.62 8.57
C HIS A 34 -11.05 -3.10 8.39
N PRO A 35 -10.93 -2.29 9.47
CA PRO A 35 -11.03 -0.83 9.36
C PRO A 35 -10.02 -0.27 8.35
N LYS A 36 -10.47 0.69 7.52
CA LYS A 36 -9.61 1.34 6.51
C LYS A 36 -8.46 2.08 7.20
N VAL A 37 -7.23 1.77 6.80
CA VAL A 37 -6.01 2.48 7.19
C VAL A 37 -5.29 3.04 5.98
N TYR A 38 -4.45 4.05 6.21
CA TYR A 38 -3.51 4.56 5.22
C TYR A 38 -2.09 4.21 5.64
N LEU A 39 -1.31 3.72 4.69
CA LEU A 39 0.08 3.32 4.85
C LEU A 39 0.95 4.26 4.02
N ASP A 40 1.95 4.85 4.65
CA ASP A 40 2.95 5.71 3.99
C ASP A 40 4.03 4.82 3.37
N VAL A 41 3.94 4.59 2.06
CA VAL A 41 4.85 3.69 1.32
C VAL A 41 5.94 4.50 0.62
N ALA A 42 5.63 5.71 0.15
CA ALA A 42 6.58 6.54 -0.60
C ALA A 42 7.84 6.90 0.18
N ARG A 43 7.74 7.09 1.50
CA ARG A 43 8.88 7.52 2.32
C ARG A 43 9.87 6.39 2.61
N THR A 44 9.39 5.17 2.81
CA THR A 44 10.20 4.01 3.21
C THR A 44 10.41 2.98 2.11
N GLY A 45 9.65 3.07 1.01
CA GLY A 45 9.61 2.07 -0.06
C GLY A 45 8.68 0.90 0.24
N GLU A 46 8.36 0.63 1.51
CA GLU A 46 7.40 -0.38 1.92
C GLU A 46 6.70 -0.03 3.25
N ALA A 47 5.50 -0.57 3.46
CA ALA A 47 4.77 -0.46 4.71
C ALA A 47 3.94 -1.73 4.97
N LYS A 48 3.86 -2.12 6.25
CA LYS A 48 3.07 -3.28 6.68
C LYS A 48 1.75 -2.85 7.29
N CYS A 49 0.65 -3.46 6.85
CA CYS A 49 -0.65 -3.25 7.47
C CYS A 49 -0.70 -3.87 8.88
N PRO A 50 -1.10 -3.12 9.92
CA PRO A 50 -1.17 -3.63 11.29
C PRO A 50 -2.32 -4.62 11.52
N TYR A 51 -3.31 -4.66 10.62
CA TYR A 51 -4.49 -5.51 10.76
C TYR A 51 -4.33 -6.86 10.06
N CYS A 52 -4.04 -6.86 8.75
CA CYS A 52 -3.94 -8.09 7.97
C CYS A 52 -2.49 -8.59 7.81
N GLY A 53 -1.49 -7.78 8.18
CA GLY A 53 -0.07 -8.14 8.05
C GLY A 53 0.47 -8.12 6.62
N THR A 54 -0.33 -7.70 5.63
CA THR A 54 0.08 -7.52 4.24
C THR A 54 1.16 -6.45 4.13
N VAL A 55 2.21 -6.74 3.37
CA VAL A 55 3.31 -5.80 3.10
C VAL A 55 3.06 -5.15 1.76
N TYR A 56 2.90 -3.84 1.75
CA TYR A 56 2.77 -3.02 0.56
C TYR A 56 4.14 -2.47 0.21
N LYS A 57 4.69 -2.84 -0.94
CA LYS A 57 6.04 -2.44 -1.36
C LYS A 57 5.97 -1.75 -2.71
N LEU A 58 6.64 -0.62 -2.87
CA LEU A 58 6.85 0.01 -4.16
C LEU A 58 7.68 -0.92 -5.06
N LYS A 59 7.23 -1.08 -6.30
CA LYS A 59 7.94 -1.88 -7.30
C LYS A 59 9.35 -1.32 -7.49
N ASP A 60 10.33 -2.21 -7.66
CA ASP A 60 11.73 -1.80 -7.82
C ASP A 60 11.88 -0.88 -9.04
N GLY A 61 12.50 0.29 -8.84
CA GLY A 61 12.66 1.34 -9.85
C GLY A 61 11.51 2.36 -9.91
N GLU A 62 10.41 2.12 -9.20
CA GLU A 62 9.31 3.07 -9.10
C GLU A 62 9.63 4.14 -8.05
N HIS A 63 9.60 5.41 -8.45
CA HIS A 63 9.80 6.56 -7.55
C HIS A 63 8.53 7.38 -7.47
N PHE A 64 8.04 7.60 -6.25
CA PHE A 64 7.00 8.59 -6.00
C PHE A 64 7.63 9.99 -6.01
N ALA A 65 7.37 10.77 -7.06
CA ALA A 65 7.65 12.19 -7.08
C ALA A 65 6.37 12.95 -6.70
N ALA A 66 6.30 13.44 -5.46
CA ALA A 66 5.27 14.39 -5.08
C ALA A 66 5.48 15.65 -5.93
N GLY A 67 4.64 15.87 -6.93
CA GLY A 67 4.62 17.13 -7.68
C GLY A 67 4.27 18.26 -6.71
N HIS A 68 5.23 19.16 -6.49
CA HIS A 68 5.06 20.40 -5.75
C HIS A 68 4.24 21.42 -6.55
#